data_AF-A0A936U935-F1
#
_entry.id   AF-A0A936U935-F1
#
_cell.length_a   1.000
_cell.length_b   1.000
_cell.length_c   1.000
_cell.angle_alpha   90.00
_cell.angle_beta   90.00
_cell.angle_gamma   90.00
#
_symmetry.space_group_name_H-M   'P 1'
#
loop_
_entity.id
_entity.type
_entity.pdbx_description
1 polymer ?
#
loop_
_entity_poly.entity_id
_entity_poly.type
_entity_poly.pdbx_seq_one_letter_code
_entity_poly.pdbx_strand_id
1 'polypeptide(L)'
;MRLMTLVSLSIVFTACNGEDKDAVEDTQIAVGNDEDGDGVTDDVDCDDGDAAVTTGPTWFVDADADGFGNPGYPLAACEAPAGYADNNTDCDDGEATVYPDAPESCDALDNDCDGAIDEELTLSWYADIDGDGFGDPAELYEGCLAPTDLYVAQGGDCDEGEPTIYPGAPTLCDGLDRDCDGLIDDDGDLDGYADATCGGDDCVDDDPTIFPEAGLCALGESCLDVLNEGRSTGDGEYTIDPDGAGTGASPLVVTCDMTTEGGGFTVLTDLNFSVDACPGEWLLDGSKPYCRRDSEVASAASASFPSFGVSWTELHTTLTAYQYASMNAFYYAEGRGLDDLYVDGLSITRGAEGSREHLYTFAIGMTTKGSSDYDCPAQGGNPPPDYVGEAYACGSANTTYGWIYAWYSSPVFSALSTLSAASAASTDDVELRLMADEESGTHTNSEDIGLSSLKVMVR
;
A
#
# COMPACT_ATOMS: atom_id res chain seq x y z
N MET A 1 46.05 -22.37 43.17
CA MET A 1 46.66 -22.58 41.84
C MET A 1 47.12 -21.21 41.38
N ARG A 2 48.39 -21.08 40.96
CA ARG A 2 49.15 -19.92 40.44
C ARG A 2 48.32 -18.71 39.95
N LEU A 3 48.71 -17.44 40.11
CA LEU A 3 50.03 -16.87 39.86
C LEU A 3 50.11 -15.46 40.52
N MET A 4 51.17 -15.18 41.28
CA MET A 4 51.48 -13.87 41.86
C MET A 4 52.71 -13.32 41.11
N THR A 5 52.62 -12.10 40.58
CA THR A 5 53.69 -11.43 39.82
C THR A 5 54.47 -10.49 40.74
N LEU A 6 55.79 -10.67 40.81
CA LEU A 6 56.74 -9.82 41.53
C LEU A 6 56.97 -8.48 40.80
N VAL A 7 57.12 -7.39 41.55
CA VAL A 7 57.96 -6.24 41.16
C VAL A 7 58.87 -5.87 42.32
N SER A 8 60.12 -5.61 41.96
CA SER A 8 61.35 -5.56 42.76
C SER A 8 61.57 -4.26 43.53
N LEU A 9 61.90 -4.39 44.81
CA LEU A 9 62.41 -3.34 45.70
C LEU A 9 63.95 -3.38 45.69
N SER A 10 64.59 -2.30 45.24
CA SER A 10 66.06 -2.14 45.30
C SER A 10 66.45 -1.41 46.58
N ILE A 11 67.01 -2.14 47.53
CA ILE A 11 67.67 -1.62 48.73
C ILE A 11 69.15 -1.41 48.38
N VAL A 12 69.66 -0.19 48.54
CA VAL A 12 71.11 0.11 48.50
C VAL A 12 71.57 0.36 49.93
N PHE A 13 72.40 -0.54 50.47
CA PHE A 13 73.11 -0.34 51.73
C PHE A 13 74.56 0.13 51.48
N THR A 14 74.85 1.32 52.00
CA THR A 14 76.06 1.87 52.63
C THR A 14 77.41 1.16 52.46
N ALA A 15 78.42 1.96 52.09
CA ALA A 15 79.73 1.98 52.76
C ALA A 15 80.48 3.29 52.47
N CYS A 16 80.66 4.15 53.48
CA CYS A 16 81.75 5.14 53.51
C CYS A 16 82.73 4.72 54.60
N ASN A 17 84.00 4.57 54.22
CA ASN A 17 85.11 4.21 55.07
C ASN A 17 86.15 5.34 54.97
N GLY A 18 86.62 5.88 56.09
CA GLY A 18 87.80 6.76 56.10
C GLY A 18 87.76 7.82 57.19
N GLU A 19 88.57 7.61 58.22
CA GLU A 19 88.84 8.49 59.36
C GLU A 19 89.48 9.83 58.95
N ASP A 20 89.16 10.92 59.67
CA ASP A 20 90.19 11.83 60.18
C ASP A 20 89.82 12.33 61.58
N LYS A 21 90.84 12.44 62.42
CA LYS A 21 90.81 12.83 63.83
C LYS A 21 91.34 14.25 63.94
N ASP A 22 90.54 15.16 64.49
CA ASP A 22 91.08 16.19 65.38
C ASP A 22 90.03 16.63 66.40
N ALA A 23 90.45 16.60 67.67
CA ALA A 23 89.72 17.12 68.83
C ALA A 23 89.57 18.65 68.68
N VAL A 24 88.59 19.32 69.29
CA VAL A 24 88.56 19.76 70.70
C VAL A 24 87.30 20.65 70.85
N GLU A 25 86.61 20.57 72.01
CA GLU A 25 85.56 21.50 72.50
C GLU A 25 84.30 21.59 71.60
N ASP A 26 83.08 21.39 72.08
CA ASP A 26 82.47 22.02 73.23
C ASP A 26 81.27 21.16 73.65
N THR A 27 81.09 20.97 74.96
CA THR A 27 79.87 20.40 75.50
C THR A 27 78.89 21.55 75.68
N GLN A 28 78.53 22.20 74.58
CA GLN A 28 77.35 23.06 74.54
C GLN A 28 76.15 22.17 74.28
N ILE A 29 75.22 22.23 75.22
CA ILE A 29 73.81 21.95 74.93
C ILE A 29 73.53 22.74 73.66
N ALA A 30 73.30 22.04 72.55
CA ALA A 30 72.81 22.66 71.33
C ALA A 30 71.46 23.27 71.69
N VAL A 31 71.49 24.54 72.11
CA VAL A 31 70.47 25.47 71.68
C VAL A 31 70.58 25.38 70.17
N GLY A 32 69.52 24.94 69.49
CA GLY A 32 69.53 24.90 68.03
C GLY A 32 70.03 26.24 67.52
N ASN A 33 70.68 26.22 66.35
CA ASN A 33 71.03 27.48 65.71
C ASN A 33 69.70 28.24 65.47
N ASP A 34 69.77 29.55 65.63
CA ASP A 34 68.65 30.49 65.56
C ASP A 34 69.19 31.61 64.66
N GLU A 35 68.99 31.39 63.36
CA GLU A 35 69.70 32.08 62.29
C GLU A 35 69.23 33.55 62.14
N ASP A 36 67.98 33.83 62.49
CA ASP A 36 67.34 35.13 62.37
C ASP A 36 67.17 35.89 63.71
N GLY A 37 67.39 35.20 64.84
CA GLY A 37 67.46 35.76 66.18
C GLY A 37 66.10 36.00 66.84
N ASP A 38 65.04 35.31 66.44
CA ASP A 38 63.68 35.46 66.98
C ASP A 38 63.40 34.62 68.25
N GLY A 39 64.31 33.69 68.57
CA GLY A 39 64.24 32.81 69.74
C GLY A 39 63.56 31.46 69.51
N VAL A 40 63.19 31.14 68.26
CA VAL A 40 62.85 29.79 67.79
C VAL A 40 64.10 29.16 67.17
N THR A 41 64.28 27.86 67.36
CA THR A 41 65.43 27.14 66.78
C THR A 41 65.10 26.68 65.35
N ASP A 42 66.08 26.61 64.45
CA ASP A 42 65.89 26.27 63.03
C ASP A 42 65.12 24.94 62.79
N ASP A 43 65.10 24.02 63.75
CA ASP A 43 64.35 22.76 63.66
C ASP A 43 62.84 22.92 63.91
N VAL A 44 62.41 24.11 64.32
CA VAL A 44 61.03 24.48 64.62
C VAL A 44 60.60 25.73 63.83
N ASP A 45 61.55 26.58 63.45
CA ASP A 45 61.31 27.75 62.61
C ASP A 45 60.94 27.34 61.18
N CYS A 46 59.96 28.04 60.59
CA CYS A 46 59.52 27.77 59.23
C CYS A 46 60.29 28.57 58.18
N ASP A 47 61.02 29.62 58.56
CA ASP A 47 61.95 30.32 57.68
C ASP A 47 63.14 30.88 58.48
N ASP A 48 64.22 30.10 58.53
CA ASP A 48 65.50 30.42 59.21
C ASP A 48 66.14 31.78 58.78
N GLY A 49 65.58 32.50 57.81
CA GLY A 49 66.05 33.81 57.37
C GLY A 49 65.13 34.99 57.71
N ASP A 50 63.95 34.76 58.30
CA ASP A 50 62.93 35.79 58.56
C ASP A 50 62.24 35.61 59.93
N ALA A 51 62.72 36.40 60.91
CA ALA A 51 62.27 36.46 62.31
C ALA A 51 60.77 36.74 62.53
N ALA A 52 59.99 36.93 61.47
CA ALA A 52 58.54 37.06 61.49
C ALA A 52 57.79 35.74 61.23
N VAL A 53 58.46 34.66 60.80
CA VAL A 53 57.85 33.43 60.27
C VAL A 53 58.09 32.22 61.20
N THR A 54 58.04 32.44 62.51
CA THR A 54 58.09 31.41 63.57
C THR A 54 57.11 30.23 63.47
N THR A 55 55.97 30.37 62.78
CA THR A 55 54.91 29.35 62.71
C THR A 55 54.35 29.21 61.30
N GLY A 56 54.23 27.98 60.83
CA GLY A 56 53.77 27.68 59.48
C GLY A 56 52.28 28.00 59.25
N PRO A 57 51.87 28.15 57.97
CA PRO A 57 50.46 28.28 57.61
C PRO A 57 49.63 27.10 58.11
N THR A 58 48.32 27.32 58.24
CA THR A 58 47.37 26.26 58.59
C THR A 58 46.89 25.60 57.31
N TRP A 59 47.06 24.29 57.26
CA TRP A 59 46.56 23.40 56.20
C TRP A 59 45.35 22.64 56.71
N PHE A 60 44.47 22.22 55.81
CA PHE A 60 43.24 21.50 56.14
C PHE A 60 43.23 20.19 55.37
N VAL A 61 42.80 19.09 55.99
CA VAL A 61 42.76 17.79 55.30
C VAL A 61 41.85 17.90 54.06
N ASP A 62 42.29 17.30 52.98
CA ASP A 62 41.62 17.19 51.68
C ASP A 62 41.59 15.69 51.37
N ALA A 63 40.56 15.01 51.87
CA ALA A 63 40.50 13.55 51.92
C ALA A 63 39.97 12.93 50.62
N ASP A 64 39.19 13.66 49.84
CA ASP A 64 38.69 13.25 48.52
C ASP A 64 39.52 13.79 47.33
N ALA A 65 40.47 14.69 47.61
CA ALA A 65 41.45 15.24 46.68
C ALA A 65 40.87 16.16 45.60
N ASP A 66 39.83 16.92 45.93
CA ASP A 66 39.26 17.96 45.04
C ASP A 66 39.96 19.32 45.14
N GLY A 67 40.84 19.49 46.14
CA GLY A 67 41.62 20.70 46.37
C GLY A 67 41.00 21.67 47.38
N PHE A 68 39.87 21.31 48.00
CA PHE A 68 39.25 22.02 49.10
C PHE A 68 39.50 21.30 50.42
N GLY A 69 39.65 22.07 51.49
CA GLY A 69 40.05 21.53 52.78
C GLY A 69 38.95 21.59 53.83
N ASN A 70 38.87 20.56 54.67
CA ASN A 70 37.89 20.45 55.74
C ASN A 70 38.20 21.38 56.93
N PRO A 71 37.30 22.33 57.28
CA PRO A 71 37.52 23.26 58.39
C PRO A 71 37.62 22.60 59.78
N GLY A 72 37.16 21.36 59.93
CA GLY A 72 37.17 20.60 61.18
C GLY A 72 38.53 20.02 61.57
N TYR A 73 39.49 19.92 60.64
CA TYR A 73 40.77 19.25 60.86
C TYR A 73 41.98 20.09 60.42
N PRO A 74 42.27 21.22 61.11
CA PRO A 74 43.42 22.06 60.81
C PRO A 74 44.75 21.45 61.29
N LEU A 75 45.81 21.63 60.51
CA LEU A 75 47.20 21.26 60.81
C LEU A 75 48.14 22.41 60.48
N ALA A 76 48.86 22.93 61.48
CA ALA A 76 49.92 23.91 61.24
C ALA A 76 51.22 23.21 60.82
N ALA A 77 51.76 23.56 59.65
CA ALA A 77 53.00 23.02 59.12
C ALA A 77 53.69 24.03 58.19
N CYS A 78 55.03 24.03 58.17
CA CYS A 78 55.81 24.94 57.32
C CYS A 78 55.63 24.65 55.82
N GLU A 79 55.54 23.37 55.45
CA GLU A 79 55.26 22.91 54.09
C GLU A 79 53.91 22.18 54.03
N ALA A 80 53.25 22.24 52.87
CA ALA A 80 51.99 21.55 52.60
C ALA A 80 52.14 20.03 52.78
N PRO A 81 51.46 19.42 53.77
CA PRO A 81 51.43 17.97 53.90
C PRO A 81 50.66 17.34 52.73
N ALA A 82 51.00 16.12 52.34
CA ALA A 82 50.25 15.41 51.29
C ALA A 82 48.81 15.10 51.76
N GLY A 83 47.82 15.41 50.92
CA GLY A 83 46.39 15.26 51.25
C GLY A 83 45.83 16.40 52.10
N TYR A 84 46.40 17.60 51.97
CA TYR A 84 45.90 18.80 52.63
C TYR A 84 45.84 19.97 51.63
N ALA A 85 44.81 20.81 51.78
CA ALA A 85 44.61 22.05 51.03
C ALA A 85 44.98 23.29 51.88
N ASP A 86 45.22 24.42 51.20
CA ASP A 86 45.51 25.74 51.82
C ASP A 86 44.26 26.56 52.16
N ASN A 87 43.08 26.01 51.93
CA ASN A 87 41.78 26.59 52.21
C ASN A 87 40.97 25.69 53.15
N ASN A 88 39.88 26.23 53.71
CA ASN A 88 39.05 25.55 54.71
C ASN A 88 37.56 25.57 54.36
N THR A 89 37.26 25.57 53.05
CA THR A 89 35.94 25.91 52.54
C THR A 89 35.11 24.69 52.10
N ASP A 90 35.67 23.50 52.20
CA ASP A 90 34.99 22.26 51.83
C ASP A 90 33.80 21.96 52.76
N CYS A 91 32.64 21.67 52.16
CA CYS A 91 31.43 21.30 52.88
C CYS A 91 31.23 19.78 53.02
N ASP A 92 31.85 18.94 52.17
CA ASP A 92 31.86 17.48 52.28
C ASP A 92 33.15 16.82 51.74
N ASP A 93 34.19 16.84 52.58
CA ASP A 93 35.52 16.21 52.44
C ASP A 93 35.54 14.69 52.18
N GLY A 94 34.38 14.07 51.96
CA GLY A 94 34.25 12.69 51.50
C GLY A 94 33.89 12.54 50.02
N GLU A 95 33.46 13.60 49.35
CA GLU A 95 32.84 13.57 48.01
C GLU A 95 33.42 14.69 47.12
N ALA A 96 34.36 14.32 46.24
CA ALA A 96 35.08 15.26 45.36
C ALA A 96 34.22 16.06 44.33
N THR A 97 32.89 15.86 44.34
CA THR A 97 31.92 16.61 43.55
C THR A 97 31.16 17.65 44.39
N VAL A 98 31.48 17.79 45.67
CA VAL A 98 30.78 18.66 46.63
C VAL A 98 31.79 19.65 47.21
N TYR A 99 31.91 20.81 46.57
CA TYR A 99 32.85 21.86 46.94
C TYR A 99 32.36 23.24 46.54
N PRO A 100 32.86 24.32 47.15
CA PRO A 100 32.44 25.68 46.82
C PRO A 100 32.53 26.00 45.33
N ASP A 101 31.43 26.49 44.76
CA ASP A 101 31.29 26.82 43.32
C ASP A 101 31.38 25.58 42.38
N ALA A 102 31.14 24.36 42.86
CA ALA A 102 31.02 23.18 41.99
C ALA A 102 29.80 23.28 41.05
N PRO A 103 29.81 22.62 39.87
CA PRO A 103 28.61 22.52 39.05
C PRO A 103 27.57 21.60 39.70
N GLU A 104 26.36 22.12 39.87
CA GLU A 104 25.20 21.33 40.29
C GLU A 104 24.96 20.14 39.35
N SER A 105 24.53 19.02 39.93
CA SER A 105 24.07 17.81 39.24
C SER A 105 22.77 17.32 39.87
N CYS A 106 21.83 16.74 39.11
CA CYS A 106 20.58 16.20 39.67
C CYS A 106 20.80 14.93 40.51
N ASP A 107 21.42 15.05 41.67
CA ASP A 107 21.74 13.95 42.58
C ASP A 107 21.23 14.17 44.01
N ALA A 108 20.48 15.27 44.23
CA ALA A 108 19.94 15.68 45.51
C ALA A 108 21.00 16.05 46.56
N LEU A 109 22.21 16.42 46.10
CA LEU A 109 23.26 17.04 46.89
C LEU A 109 23.31 18.55 46.60
N ASP A 110 23.86 19.29 47.56
CA ASP A 110 24.26 20.69 47.40
C ASP A 110 25.71 20.62 46.92
N ASN A 111 25.94 20.61 45.60
CA ASN A 111 27.29 20.39 45.07
C ASN A 111 28.15 21.63 45.28
N ASP A 112 27.57 22.83 45.18
CA ASP A 112 28.30 24.09 45.20
C ASP A 112 28.45 24.73 46.60
N CYS A 113 27.90 24.08 47.62
CA CYS A 113 27.89 24.48 49.03
C CYS A 113 27.19 25.82 49.31
N ASP A 114 26.26 26.28 48.46
CA ASP A 114 25.55 27.55 48.64
C ASP A 114 24.30 27.45 49.55
N GLY A 115 23.88 26.22 49.87
CA GLY A 115 22.74 25.90 50.72
C GLY A 115 21.42 25.65 49.98
N ALA A 116 21.41 25.75 48.64
CA ALA A 116 20.40 25.18 47.77
C ALA A 116 20.81 23.76 47.32
N ILE A 117 19.88 23.03 46.73
CA ILE A 117 20.10 21.65 46.27
C ILE A 117 19.54 21.60 44.86
N ASP A 118 20.32 21.11 43.91
CA ASP A 118 19.95 20.93 42.51
C ASP A 118 19.41 22.23 41.85
N GLU A 119 19.89 23.40 42.26
CA GLU A 119 19.42 24.67 41.71
C GLU A 119 19.98 24.95 40.30
N GLU A 120 19.31 25.85 39.59
CA GLU A 120 19.61 26.19 38.19
C GLU A 120 19.55 25.01 37.19
N LEU A 121 19.18 23.81 37.65
CA LEU A 121 18.93 22.62 36.85
C LEU A 121 17.42 22.39 36.66
N THR A 122 16.92 22.86 35.52
CA THR A 122 15.53 22.63 35.11
C THR A 122 15.50 21.72 33.89
N LEU A 123 15.07 20.48 34.08
CA LEU A 123 14.76 19.54 33.00
C LEU A 123 13.24 19.49 32.78
N SER A 124 12.86 19.15 31.55
CA SER A 124 11.47 18.96 31.14
C SER A 124 11.12 17.48 31.16
N TRP A 125 10.02 17.15 31.80
CA TRP A 125 9.50 15.80 31.95
C TRP A 125 8.04 15.76 31.47
N TYR A 126 7.69 14.77 30.68
CA TYR A 126 6.37 14.62 30.05
C TYR A 126 5.67 13.37 30.59
N ALA A 127 4.38 13.45 30.89
CA ALA A 127 3.63 12.30 31.37
C ALA A 127 3.51 11.22 30.27
N ASP A 128 3.90 9.99 30.57
CA ASP A 128 3.84 8.82 29.69
C ASP A 128 2.82 7.84 30.28
N ILE A 129 1.60 7.87 29.76
CA ILE A 129 0.44 7.17 30.34
C ILE A 129 0.38 5.72 29.85
N ASP A 130 0.77 5.44 28.62
CA ASP A 130 0.68 4.13 28.00
C ASP A 130 1.99 3.33 28.04
N GLY A 131 3.11 3.98 28.37
CA GLY A 131 4.40 3.38 28.66
C GLY A 131 5.26 3.07 27.45
N ASP A 132 5.12 3.82 26.35
CA ASP A 132 5.94 3.62 25.14
C ASP A 132 7.28 4.39 25.15
N GLY A 133 7.46 5.30 26.11
CA GLY A 133 8.67 6.10 26.28
C GLY A 133 8.61 7.51 25.69
N PHE A 134 7.48 7.91 25.11
CA PHE A 134 7.16 9.27 24.70
C PHE A 134 6.04 9.82 25.60
N GLY A 135 6.19 11.05 26.05
CA GLY A 135 5.18 11.69 26.89
C GLY A 135 4.42 12.80 26.18
N ASP A 136 3.23 13.10 26.71
CA ASP A 136 2.36 14.16 26.21
C ASP A 136 3.03 15.55 26.37
N PRO A 137 3.23 16.30 25.27
CA PRO A 137 3.69 17.69 25.32
C PRO A 137 2.81 18.64 26.15
N ALA A 138 1.53 18.35 26.36
CA ALA A 138 0.62 19.20 27.14
C ALA A 138 0.71 18.94 28.66
N GLU A 139 1.09 17.73 29.09
CA GLU A 139 1.37 17.36 30.48
C GLU A 139 2.87 17.46 30.85
N LEU A 140 3.38 18.69 30.88
CA LEU A 140 4.77 19.02 31.24
C LEU A 140 4.96 19.25 32.75
N TYR A 141 6.01 18.65 33.31
CA TYR A 141 6.61 18.97 34.61
C TYR A 141 8.04 19.48 34.43
N GLU A 142 8.38 20.57 35.11
CA GLU A 142 9.73 21.13 35.11
C GLU A 142 10.40 20.91 36.47
N GLY A 143 11.58 20.28 36.45
CA GLY A 143 12.38 20.01 37.65
C GLY A 143 13.62 19.17 37.33
N CYS A 144 14.57 19.11 38.26
CA CYS A 144 15.80 18.34 38.08
C CYS A 144 15.51 16.84 37.90
N LEU A 145 14.70 16.29 38.80
CA LEU A 145 14.29 14.89 38.80
C LEU A 145 12.84 14.73 38.32
N ALA A 146 12.57 13.63 37.63
CA ALA A 146 11.21 13.23 37.28
C ALA A 146 10.37 13.10 38.57
N PRO A 147 9.12 13.59 38.58
CA PRO A 147 8.30 13.56 39.78
C PRO A 147 7.85 12.12 40.13
N THR A 148 7.70 11.26 39.13
CA THR A 148 7.42 9.82 39.25
C THR A 148 7.96 9.07 38.03
N ASP A 149 7.99 7.73 38.08
CA ASP A 149 8.36 6.87 36.94
C ASP A 149 7.35 6.92 35.76
N LEU A 150 6.23 7.65 35.91
CA LEU A 150 5.24 7.89 34.85
C LEU A 150 5.59 9.12 34.00
N TYR A 151 6.80 9.66 34.14
CA TYR A 151 7.26 10.79 33.36
C TYR A 151 8.57 10.46 32.65
N VAL A 152 8.68 10.85 31.39
CA VAL A 152 9.84 10.63 30.53
C VAL A 152 10.42 11.95 30.04
N ALA A 153 11.71 11.95 29.68
CA ALA A 153 12.37 13.16 29.17
C ALA A 153 12.00 13.46 27.70
N GLN A 154 11.51 12.46 26.97
CA GLN A 154 11.18 12.55 25.56
C GLN A 154 9.69 12.88 25.41
N GLY A 155 9.38 14.09 24.94
CA GLY A 155 8.00 14.46 24.58
C GLY A 155 7.68 14.11 23.13
N GLY A 156 6.43 14.34 22.75
CA GLY A 156 5.96 14.30 21.36
C GLY A 156 4.94 13.22 21.06
N ASP A 157 4.45 12.53 22.08
CA ASP A 157 3.34 11.58 21.94
C ASP A 157 2.08 12.30 21.45
N CYS A 158 1.42 11.73 20.45
CA CYS A 158 0.18 12.24 19.86
C CYS A 158 -1.07 11.42 20.26
N ASP A 159 -0.92 10.26 20.90
CA ASP A 159 -2.03 9.47 21.46
C ASP A 159 -1.62 8.75 22.76
N GLU A 160 -1.83 9.45 23.88
CA GLU A 160 -1.50 9.04 25.26
C GLU A 160 -2.14 7.71 25.73
N GLY A 161 -3.05 7.14 24.94
CA GLY A 161 -3.76 5.91 25.25
C GLY A 161 -3.28 4.69 24.48
N GLU A 162 -2.43 4.86 23.47
CA GLU A 162 -2.08 3.82 22.50
C GLU A 162 -0.55 3.72 22.31
N PRO A 163 0.12 2.73 22.94
CA PRO A 163 1.60 2.63 22.99
C PRO A 163 2.24 2.19 21.66
N THR A 164 1.47 2.30 20.57
CA THR A 164 1.88 2.00 19.21
C THR A 164 1.78 3.23 18.30
N ILE A 165 1.42 4.39 18.86
CA ILE A 165 1.31 5.69 18.18
C ILE A 165 2.26 6.64 18.90
N TYR A 166 3.44 6.85 18.32
CA TYR A 166 4.50 7.67 18.89
C TYR A 166 5.49 8.10 17.82
N PRO A 167 6.28 9.18 18.04
CA PRO A 167 7.29 9.62 17.10
C PRO A 167 8.24 8.53 16.59
N GLY A 168 8.15 8.23 15.29
CA GLY A 168 8.94 7.18 14.65
C GLY A 168 8.42 5.75 14.85
N ALA A 169 7.13 5.58 15.19
CA ALA A 169 6.48 4.29 15.21
C ALA A 169 6.55 3.60 13.82
N PRO A 170 6.58 2.25 13.76
CA PRO A 170 6.50 1.55 12.49
C PRO A 170 5.14 1.78 11.82
N THR A 171 5.18 2.06 10.52
CA THR A 171 3.98 2.17 9.71
C THR A 171 3.18 0.87 9.69
N LEU A 172 1.87 0.97 9.84
CA LEU A 172 0.93 -0.14 9.75
C LEU A 172 -0.20 0.24 8.79
N CYS A 173 -0.77 -0.77 8.14
CA CYS A 173 -1.83 -0.60 7.16
C CYS A 173 -3.20 -0.41 7.85
N ASP A 174 -3.36 0.64 8.63
CA ASP A 174 -4.59 0.92 9.37
C ASP A 174 -5.13 2.36 9.23
N GLY A 175 -4.56 3.16 8.33
CA GLY A 175 -5.03 4.52 8.04
C GLY A 175 -4.86 5.49 9.21
N LEU A 176 -3.89 5.22 10.09
CA LEU A 176 -3.54 6.07 11.22
C LEU A 176 -2.17 6.71 10.99
N ASP A 177 -2.03 7.95 11.44
CA ASP A 177 -0.74 8.61 11.66
C ASP A 177 -0.16 8.02 12.96
N ARG A 178 0.73 7.02 12.85
CA ARG A 178 1.32 6.39 14.03
C ARG A 178 2.62 7.05 14.42
N ASP A 179 3.31 7.70 13.49
CA ASP A 179 4.61 8.31 13.74
C ASP A 179 4.54 9.80 14.14
N CYS A 180 3.33 10.32 14.29
CA CYS A 180 3.00 11.66 14.76
C CYS A 180 3.60 12.79 13.88
N ASP A 181 3.83 12.53 12.58
CA ASP A 181 4.35 13.52 11.64
C ASP A 181 3.26 14.38 10.98
N GLY A 182 1.98 14.05 11.22
CA GLY A 182 0.81 14.75 10.71
C GLY A 182 0.29 14.19 9.38
N LEU A 183 0.84 13.08 8.90
CA LEU A 183 0.43 12.37 7.68
C LEU A 183 -0.04 10.95 8.04
N ILE A 184 -0.96 10.40 7.25
CA ILE A 184 -1.30 8.98 7.37
C ILE A 184 -0.09 8.18 6.86
N ASP A 185 0.38 7.22 7.66
CA ASP A 185 1.65 6.51 7.42
C ASP A 185 1.67 5.66 6.14
N ASP A 186 0.49 5.27 5.67
CA ASP A 186 0.24 4.45 4.49
C ASP A 186 -0.50 5.22 3.38
N ASP A 187 -0.33 6.54 3.32
CA ASP A 187 -0.85 7.43 2.27
C ASP A 187 0.30 7.93 1.38
N GLY A 188 0.54 7.24 0.25
CA GLY A 188 1.68 7.47 -0.64
C GLY A 188 1.67 8.83 -1.34
N ASP A 189 0.49 9.40 -1.57
CA ASP A 189 0.29 10.61 -2.37
C ASP A 189 -0.24 11.82 -1.60
N LEU A 190 -0.59 11.62 -0.32
CA LEU A 190 -0.99 12.60 0.68
C LEU A 190 -2.39 13.20 0.45
N ASP A 191 -3.34 12.39 0.01
CA ASP A 191 -4.74 12.79 -0.17
C ASP A 191 -5.67 12.49 1.02
N GLY A 192 -5.15 11.80 2.04
CA GLY A 192 -5.84 11.45 3.27
C GLY A 192 -6.50 10.06 3.25
N TYR A 193 -6.19 9.23 2.26
CA TYR A 193 -6.63 7.84 2.18
C TYR A 193 -5.44 6.89 2.19
N ALA A 194 -5.60 5.77 2.88
CA ALA A 194 -4.58 4.73 2.92
C ALA A 194 -4.55 3.94 1.60
N ASP A 195 -3.34 3.66 1.09
CA ASP A 195 -3.01 2.97 -0.16
C ASP A 195 -3.83 1.67 -0.39
N ALA A 196 -4.25 1.38 -1.63
CA ALA A 196 -4.89 0.11 -1.98
C ALA A 196 -4.00 -1.09 -1.62
N THR A 197 -2.68 -0.94 -1.76
CA THR A 197 -1.71 -2.00 -1.50
C THR A 197 -1.68 -2.42 -0.02
N CYS A 198 -2.08 -1.51 0.87
CA CYS A 198 -2.18 -1.73 2.30
C CYS A 198 -3.57 -2.29 2.71
N GLY A 199 -4.52 -2.35 1.77
CA GLY A 199 -5.92 -2.70 2.02
C GLY A 199 -6.77 -1.51 2.48
N GLY A 200 -6.25 -0.30 2.33
CA GLY A 200 -6.97 0.95 2.49
C GLY A 200 -7.93 1.23 1.33
N ASP A 201 -8.63 2.35 1.43
CA ASP A 201 -9.70 2.71 0.49
C ASP A 201 -9.17 3.53 -0.71
N ASP A 202 -7.93 4.03 -0.69
CA ASP A 202 -7.37 4.71 -1.86
C ASP A 202 -7.26 3.74 -3.04
N CYS A 203 -7.66 4.18 -4.23
CA CYS A 203 -7.63 3.35 -5.42
C CYS A 203 -6.42 3.64 -6.32
N VAL A 204 -5.68 4.73 -6.11
CA VAL A 204 -4.48 5.07 -6.87
C VAL A 204 -3.42 5.70 -5.97
N ASP A 205 -2.59 4.84 -5.36
CA ASP A 205 -1.52 5.13 -4.36
C ASP A 205 -0.47 6.23 -4.73
N ASP A 206 -0.51 6.80 -5.94
CA ASP A 206 0.48 7.77 -6.46
C ASP A 206 -0.19 9.05 -7.05
N ASP A 207 -1.52 9.22 -6.99
CA ASP A 207 -2.25 10.38 -7.54
C ASP A 207 -3.33 10.95 -6.59
N PRO A 208 -3.05 12.07 -5.90
CA PRO A 208 -3.87 12.58 -4.79
C PRO A 208 -5.20 13.21 -5.24
N THR A 209 -5.56 13.00 -6.50
CA THR A 209 -6.82 13.47 -7.09
C THR A 209 -7.82 12.32 -7.31
N ILE A 210 -7.44 11.07 -7.05
CA ILE A 210 -8.23 9.87 -7.39
C ILE A 210 -8.48 9.01 -6.15
N PHE A 211 -9.46 9.43 -5.34
CA PHE A 211 -9.86 8.74 -4.10
C PHE A 211 -11.36 8.41 -4.07
N PRO A 212 -11.83 7.57 -3.12
CA PRO A 212 -13.22 7.12 -3.03
C PRO A 212 -14.26 8.23 -3.04
N GLU A 213 -14.04 9.28 -2.25
CA GLU A 213 -14.98 10.40 -2.12
C GLU A 213 -14.95 11.34 -3.33
N ALA A 214 -13.94 11.24 -4.20
CA ALA A 214 -13.93 11.88 -5.52
C ALA A 214 -14.86 11.16 -6.51
N GLY A 215 -15.29 9.93 -6.21
CA GLY A 215 -16.15 9.11 -7.08
C GLY A 215 -15.44 8.59 -8.33
N LEU A 216 -14.11 8.53 -8.29
CA LEU A 216 -13.25 8.12 -9.41
C LEU A 216 -12.69 6.70 -9.27
N CYS A 217 -12.93 6.03 -8.13
CA CYS A 217 -12.48 4.67 -7.90
C CYS A 217 -13.37 3.63 -8.59
N ALA A 218 -12.98 3.20 -9.78
CA ALA A 218 -13.48 1.98 -10.39
C ALA A 218 -12.80 0.74 -9.80
N LEU A 219 -13.51 -0.40 -9.80
CA LEU A 219 -13.00 -1.66 -9.28
C LEU A 219 -12.01 -2.37 -10.23
N GLY A 220 -11.80 -1.82 -11.43
CA GLY A 220 -10.93 -2.32 -12.49
C GLY A 220 -11.30 -1.72 -13.86
N GLU A 221 -10.50 -1.99 -14.90
CA GLU A 221 -10.80 -1.53 -16.27
C GLU A 221 -11.95 -2.34 -16.92
N SER A 222 -12.10 -3.60 -16.50
CA SER A 222 -13.13 -4.51 -17.00
C SER A 222 -13.68 -5.43 -15.91
N CYS A 223 -14.80 -6.09 -16.17
CA CYS A 223 -15.32 -7.15 -15.30
C CYS A 223 -14.32 -8.31 -15.10
N LEU A 224 -13.43 -8.53 -16.08
CA LEU A 224 -12.38 -9.55 -15.98
C LEU A 224 -11.30 -9.14 -14.98
N ASP A 225 -10.93 -7.86 -14.93
CA ASP A 225 -9.94 -7.34 -13.97
C ASP A 225 -10.48 -7.43 -12.54
N VAL A 226 -11.74 -6.99 -12.34
CA VAL A 226 -12.45 -7.14 -11.06
C VAL A 226 -12.42 -8.60 -10.57
N LEU A 227 -12.59 -9.56 -11.48
CA LEU A 227 -12.53 -10.98 -11.14
C LEU A 227 -11.10 -11.44 -10.80
N ASN A 228 -10.11 -11.09 -11.63
CA ASN A 228 -8.73 -11.52 -11.48
C ASN A 228 -8.06 -10.95 -10.21
N GLU A 229 -8.46 -9.76 -9.79
CA GLU A 229 -7.99 -9.09 -8.58
C GLU A 229 -8.68 -9.59 -7.31
N GLY A 230 -9.65 -10.50 -7.43
CA GLY A 230 -10.38 -11.04 -6.27
C GLY A 230 -11.38 -10.06 -5.65
N ARG A 231 -11.74 -8.99 -6.37
CA ARG A 231 -12.72 -7.97 -5.95
C ARG A 231 -14.17 -8.35 -6.28
N SER A 232 -14.38 -9.48 -6.95
CA SER A 232 -15.71 -9.98 -7.32
C SER A 232 -16.55 -10.43 -6.11
N THR A 233 -17.81 -10.00 -6.09
CA THR A 233 -18.85 -10.43 -5.13
C THR A 233 -19.91 -11.37 -5.74
N GLY A 234 -19.69 -11.82 -6.98
CA GLY A 234 -20.63 -12.62 -7.77
C GLY A 234 -21.26 -11.85 -8.94
N ASP A 235 -22.28 -12.41 -9.60
CA ASP A 235 -22.96 -11.72 -10.71
C ASP A 235 -23.70 -10.47 -10.19
N GLY A 236 -23.59 -9.35 -10.90
CA GLY A 236 -24.21 -8.11 -10.43
C GLY A 236 -23.70 -6.86 -11.14
N GLU A 237 -24.04 -5.70 -10.58
CA GLU A 237 -23.56 -4.41 -11.07
C GLU A 237 -22.20 -4.06 -10.45
N TYR A 238 -21.28 -3.58 -11.28
CA TYR A 238 -19.95 -3.13 -10.89
C TYR A 238 -19.62 -1.81 -11.59
N THR A 239 -18.81 -0.99 -10.95
CA THR A 239 -18.23 0.21 -11.54
C THR A 239 -16.85 -0.15 -12.12
N ILE A 240 -16.69 -0.02 -13.43
CA ILE A 240 -15.42 -0.23 -14.14
C ILE A 240 -15.01 1.06 -14.86
N ASP A 241 -13.73 1.20 -15.19
CA ASP A 241 -13.21 2.36 -15.93
C ASP A 241 -12.36 1.93 -17.13
N PRO A 242 -12.96 1.71 -18.30
CA PRO A 242 -12.27 1.01 -19.40
C PRO A 242 -11.11 1.76 -20.05
N ASP A 243 -11.01 3.07 -19.91
CA ASP A 243 -9.83 3.84 -20.32
C ASP A 243 -8.77 3.95 -19.23
N GLY A 244 -9.11 3.54 -17.99
CA GLY A 244 -8.24 3.54 -16.82
C GLY A 244 -8.44 4.78 -15.95
N ALA A 245 -8.18 4.61 -14.66
CA ALA A 245 -8.40 5.64 -13.64
C ALA A 245 -7.73 6.97 -14.02
N GLY A 246 -8.49 8.07 -13.89
CA GLY A 246 -8.01 9.43 -14.15
C GLY A 246 -7.80 9.75 -15.64
N THR A 247 -8.18 8.85 -16.54
CA THR A 247 -8.09 9.11 -17.99
C THR A 247 -9.46 9.48 -18.54
N GLY A 248 -9.55 10.61 -19.24
CA GLY A 248 -10.61 10.89 -20.23
C GLY A 248 -12.08 10.79 -19.79
N ALA A 249 -12.61 9.58 -19.71
CA ALA A 249 -13.99 9.28 -19.38
C ALA A 249 -14.22 9.15 -17.87
N SER A 250 -15.50 9.09 -17.49
CA SER A 250 -15.89 8.78 -16.11
C SER A 250 -16.18 7.29 -16.00
N PRO A 251 -15.91 6.67 -14.83
CA PRO A 251 -16.25 5.29 -14.58
C PRO A 251 -17.71 4.98 -14.90
N LEU A 252 -17.95 3.78 -15.40
CA LEU A 252 -19.24 3.31 -15.87
C LEU A 252 -19.75 2.12 -15.07
N VAL A 253 -21.05 2.15 -14.78
CA VAL A 253 -21.74 1.05 -14.10
C VAL A 253 -22.20 0.05 -15.15
N VAL A 254 -21.70 -1.18 -15.06
CA VAL A 254 -22.03 -2.30 -15.96
C VAL A 254 -22.53 -3.49 -15.15
N THR A 255 -23.28 -4.37 -15.81
CA THR A 255 -23.56 -5.69 -15.28
C THR A 255 -22.41 -6.63 -15.64
N CYS A 256 -21.79 -7.24 -14.63
CA CYS A 256 -20.79 -8.29 -14.81
C CYS A 256 -21.38 -9.67 -14.52
N ASP A 257 -21.07 -10.62 -15.40
CA ASP A 257 -21.31 -12.04 -15.22
C ASP A 257 -19.98 -12.69 -14.79
N MET A 258 -19.91 -13.02 -13.50
CA MET A 258 -18.74 -13.55 -12.81
C MET A 258 -18.79 -15.08 -12.67
N THR A 259 -19.85 -15.73 -13.18
CA THR A 259 -20.06 -17.16 -13.02
C THR A 259 -20.01 -17.94 -14.34
N THR A 260 -20.48 -17.37 -15.45
CA THR A 260 -20.56 -18.04 -16.74
C THR A 260 -19.17 -18.32 -17.30
N GLU A 261 -18.88 -19.59 -17.59
CA GLU A 261 -17.63 -20.04 -18.23
C GLU A 261 -16.34 -19.54 -17.57
N GLY A 262 -16.35 -19.41 -16.23
CA GLY A 262 -15.21 -18.90 -15.47
C GLY A 262 -15.29 -17.41 -15.13
N GLY A 263 -16.33 -16.71 -15.58
CA GLY A 263 -16.63 -15.33 -15.20
C GLY A 263 -15.83 -14.28 -15.96
N GLY A 264 -15.97 -13.02 -15.49
CA GLY A 264 -15.25 -11.86 -16.01
C GLY A 264 -15.92 -11.22 -17.22
N PHE A 265 -17.18 -11.57 -17.50
CA PHE A 265 -17.89 -11.07 -18.66
C PHE A 265 -18.58 -9.74 -18.37
N THR A 266 -18.31 -8.73 -19.18
CA THR A 266 -19.10 -7.49 -19.26
C THR A 266 -20.32 -7.73 -20.13
N VAL A 267 -21.52 -7.58 -19.56
CA VAL A 267 -22.77 -7.76 -20.29
C VAL A 267 -23.05 -6.52 -21.15
N LEU A 268 -23.01 -6.69 -22.47
CA LEU A 268 -23.37 -5.62 -23.41
C LEU A 268 -24.89 -5.50 -23.57
N THR A 269 -25.59 -6.64 -23.53
CA THR A 269 -27.05 -6.68 -23.58
C THR A 269 -27.59 -7.99 -23.02
N ASP A 270 -28.78 -7.94 -22.41
CA ASP A 270 -29.57 -9.10 -22.00
C ASP A 270 -31.06 -8.77 -22.21
N LEU A 271 -31.59 -9.19 -23.36
CA LEU A 271 -32.93 -8.85 -23.84
C LEU A 271 -33.84 -10.06 -23.81
N ASN A 272 -35.03 -9.86 -23.23
CA ASN A 272 -36.18 -10.75 -23.30
C ASN A 272 -37.30 -10.07 -24.09
N PHE A 273 -37.47 -10.45 -25.35
CA PHE A 273 -38.42 -9.82 -26.28
C PHE A 273 -39.90 -10.12 -25.96
N SER A 274 -40.19 -10.82 -24.86
CA SER A 274 -41.54 -10.89 -24.28
C SER A 274 -41.90 -9.64 -23.48
N VAL A 275 -40.90 -8.87 -23.04
CA VAL A 275 -41.07 -7.70 -22.19
C VAL A 275 -40.31 -6.49 -22.73
N ASP A 276 -39.18 -6.71 -23.39
CA ASP A 276 -38.30 -5.66 -23.91
C ASP A 276 -38.67 -5.27 -25.34
N ALA A 277 -38.34 -4.03 -25.70
CA ALA A 277 -38.51 -3.53 -27.06
C ALA A 277 -37.44 -4.12 -28.00
N CYS A 278 -37.80 -4.27 -29.27
CA CYS A 278 -36.86 -4.71 -30.30
C CYS A 278 -35.80 -3.62 -30.56
N PRO A 279 -34.50 -3.97 -30.59
CA PRO A 279 -33.41 -3.02 -30.82
C PRO A 279 -33.26 -2.68 -32.31
N GLY A 280 -32.72 -1.49 -32.58
CA GLY A 280 -32.34 -1.07 -33.93
C GLY A 280 -33.50 -1.10 -34.93
N GLU A 281 -33.28 -1.77 -36.05
CA GLU A 281 -34.26 -1.90 -37.14
C GLU A 281 -35.22 -3.10 -36.96
N TRP A 282 -35.14 -3.79 -35.83
CA TRP A 282 -35.93 -4.99 -35.58
C TRP A 282 -37.36 -4.62 -35.20
N LEU A 283 -38.31 -5.44 -35.62
CA LEU A 283 -39.74 -5.21 -35.47
C LEU A 283 -40.38 -6.29 -34.62
N LEU A 284 -41.30 -5.89 -33.73
CA LEU A 284 -42.13 -6.81 -32.96
C LEU A 284 -43.13 -7.53 -33.89
N ASP A 285 -43.22 -8.86 -33.83
CA ASP A 285 -44.20 -9.60 -34.63
C ASP A 285 -45.61 -9.59 -34.03
N GLY A 286 -46.33 -8.49 -34.23
CA GLY A 286 -47.76 -8.38 -33.92
C GLY A 286 -48.09 -8.75 -32.47
N SER A 287 -48.67 -9.95 -32.27
CA SER A 287 -49.08 -10.46 -30.94
C SER A 287 -48.08 -11.43 -30.29
N LYS A 288 -46.93 -11.66 -30.92
CA LYS A 288 -45.93 -12.63 -30.44
C LYS A 288 -44.73 -11.93 -29.79
N PRO A 289 -44.12 -12.56 -28.78
CA PRO A 289 -43.01 -11.98 -28.00
C PRO A 289 -41.64 -12.23 -28.67
N TYR A 290 -41.50 -11.87 -29.94
CA TYR A 290 -40.21 -11.94 -30.61
C TYR A 290 -40.00 -10.80 -31.61
N CYS A 291 -38.73 -10.49 -31.84
CA CYS A 291 -38.28 -9.50 -32.79
C CYS A 291 -37.89 -10.16 -34.11
N ARG A 292 -38.29 -9.57 -35.23
CA ARG A 292 -38.01 -10.02 -36.59
C ARG A 292 -37.54 -8.84 -37.46
N ARG A 293 -37.10 -9.12 -38.68
CA ARG A 293 -36.80 -8.09 -39.70
C ARG A 293 -38.08 -7.59 -40.40
N ASP A 294 -37.94 -6.55 -41.22
CA ASP A 294 -39.03 -6.03 -42.06
C ASP A 294 -39.13 -6.77 -43.41
N SER A 295 -40.37 -7.08 -43.78
CA SER A 295 -40.86 -7.49 -45.11
C SER A 295 -40.77 -8.96 -45.55
N GLU A 296 -41.58 -9.24 -46.58
CA GLU A 296 -41.68 -10.48 -47.36
C GLU A 296 -40.60 -10.59 -48.46
N VAL A 297 -39.66 -9.64 -48.55
CA VAL A 297 -38.57 -9.62 -49.54
C VAL A 297 -37.19 -9.73 -48.89
N ALA A 298 -36.15 -9.90 -49.72
CA ALA A 298 -34.75 -9.88 -49.29
C ALA A 298 -34.46 -8.62 -48.47
N SER A 299 -34.07 -8.78 -47.20
CA SER A 299 -33.82 -7.65 -46.30
C SER A 299 -32.90 -8.03 -45.14
N ALA A 300 -32.28 -7.02 -44.54
CA ALA A 300 -31.54 -7.11 -43.29
C ALA A 300 -32.16 -6.18 -42.26
N ALA A 301 -32.08 -6.56 -40.99
CA ALA A 301 -32.35 -5.69 -39.86
C ALA A 301 -31.18 -5.82 -38.88
N SER A 302 -30.56 -4.69 -38.51
CA SER A 302 -29.40 -4.69 -37.63
C SER A 302 -29.65 -4.00 -36.29
N ALA A 303 -28.86 -4.44 -35.30
CA ALA A 303 -28.78 -3.83 -33.99
C ALA A 303 -27.30 -3.80 -33.56
N SER A 304 -26.82 -2.63 -33.15
CA SER A 304 -25.47 -2.44 -32.61
C SER A 304 -25.54 -2.32 -31.09
N PHE A 305 -24.62 -2.98 -30.42
CA PHE A 305 -24.45 -2.98 -28.97
C PHE A 305 -23.09 -2.38 -28.64
N PRO A 306 -23.06 -1.26 -27.89
CA PRO A 306 -21.82 -0.58 -27.59
C PRO A 306 -20.93 -1.46 -26.72
N SER A 307 -19.62 -1.46 -27.01
CA SER A 307 -18.61 -2.13 -26.17
C SER A 307 -18.32 -1.34 -24.88
N PHE A 308 -18.80 -0.10 -24.80
CA PHE A 308 -18.48 0.86 -23.73
C PHE A 308 -16.99 1.16 -23.57
N GLY A 309 -16.21 1.01 -24.64
CA GLY A 309 -14.76 1.21 -24.61
C GLY A 309 -14.00 0.04 -23.98
N VAL A 310 -14.69 -0.97 -23.46
CA VAL A 310 -14.08 -2.19 -22.91
C VAL A 310 -13.34 -2.91 -24.03
N SER A 311 -12.06 -3.16 -23.81
CA SER A 311 -11.24 -4.00 -24.66
C SER A 311 -11.56 -5.47 -24.38
N TRP A 312 -11.88 -6.25 -25.41
CA TRP A 312 -12.31 -7.64 -25.24
C TRP A 312 -11.69 -8.59 -26.26
N THR A 313 -11.50 -9.85 -25.86
CA THR A 313 -10.90 -10.91 -26.68
C THR A 313 -11.83 -12.10 -26.88
N GLU A 314 -12.88 -12.23 -26.09
CA GLU A 314 -13.88 -13.27 -26.22
C GLU A 314 -15.28 -12.66 -26.27
N LEU A 315 -16.13 -13.22 -27.13
CA LEU A 315 -17.54 -12.90 -27.26
C LEU A 315 -18.35 -14.13 -26.88
N HIS A 316 -19.19 -14.00 -25.87
CA HIS A 316 -20.17 -15.01 -25.53
C HIS A 316 -21.57 -14.54 -25.91
N THR A 317 -22.27 -15.38 -26.67
CA THR A 317 -23.65 -15.10 -27.07
C THR A 317 -24.56 -16.26 -26.75
N THR A 318 -25.69 -15.93 -26.13
CA THR A 318 -26.80 -16.86 -25.92
C THR A 318 -28.03 -16.28 -26.59
N LEU A 319 -28.63 -17.03 -27.51
CA LEU A 319 -29.84 -16.60 -28.19
C LEU A 319 -30.86 -17.72 -28.27
N THR A 320 -32.12 -17.28 -28.31
CA THR A 320 -33.26 -18.12 -28.62
C THR A 320 -33.94 -17.61 -29.89
N ALA A 321 -33.90 -18.41 -30.95
CA ALA A 321 -34.49 -18.07 -32.24
C ALA A 321 -35.69 -18.98 -32.59
N TYR A 322 -36.56 -18.45 -33.44
CA TYR A 322 -37.72 -19.08 -34.05
C TYR A 322 -37.59 -18.95 -35.55
N GLN A 323 -38.01 -19.99 -36.24
CA GLN A 323 -38.06 -20.00 -37.70
C GLN A 323 -39.50 -20.09 -38.15
N TYR A 324 -39.82 -19.27 -39.13
CA TYR A 324 -41.07 -19.30 -39.85
C TYR A 324 -40.73 -19.43 -41.34
N ALA A 325 -41.17 -20.53 -41.96
CA ALA A 325 -40.90 -20.92 -43.35
C ALA A 325 -39.47 -21.44 -43.67
N SER A 326 -39.23 -21.68 -44.96
CA SER A 326 -38.06 -22.34 -45.53
C SER A 326 -36.91 -21.37 -45.75
N MET A 327 -35.93 -21.36 -44.85
CA MET A 327 -34.71 -20.57 -45.03
C MET A 327 -33.68 -21.36 -45.85
N ASN A 328 -32.94 -20.72 -46.74
CA ASN A 328 -32.00 -21.35 -47.67
C ASN A 328 -30.59 -20.78 -47.53
N ALA A 329 -30.05 -20.81 -46.30
CA ALA A 329 -28.70 -20.35 -46.01
C ALA A 329 -27.66 -20.77 -47.06
N PHE A 330 -26.96 -19.79 -47.63
CA PHE A 330 -25.88 -19.93 -48.61
C PHE A 330 -26.28 -20.45 -50.00
N TYR A 331 -27.58 -20.47 -50.33
CA TYR A 331 -28.04 -20.85 -51.66
C TYR A 331 -27.55 -19.83 -52.71
N TYR A 332 -26.74 -20.31 -53.66
CA TYR A 332 -25.90 -19.52 -54.57
C TYR A 332 -24.89 -18.64 -53.82
N ALA A 333 -23.67 -19.14 -53.63
CA ALA A 333 -22.52 -18.46 -53.01
C ALA A 333 -22.06 -17.13 -53.69
N GLU A 334 -22.95 -16.41 -54.37
CA GLU A 334 -22.72 -15.13 -55.05
C GLU A 334 -22.88 -13.91 -54.12
N GLY A 335 -22.71 -14.08 -52.80
CA GLY A 335 -22.67 -12.97 -51.84
C GLY A 335 -21.40 -12.13 -51.97
N ARG A 336 -21.54 -10.81 -52.20
CA ARG A 336 -20.42 -9.88 -52.45
C ARG A 336 -20.00 -9.21 -51.12
N GLY A 337 -19.31 -9.96 -50.27
CA GLY A 337 -18.71 -9.42 -49.03
C GLY A 337 -19.69 -9.20 -47.88
N LEU A 338 -19.16 -8.76 -46.72
CA LEU A 338 -19.85 -8.75 -45.42
C LEU A 338 -21.04 -7.78 -45.31
N ASP A 339 -21.17 -6.84 -46.24
CA ASP A 339 -22.22 -5.81 -46.18
C ASP A 339 -23.51 -6.22 -46.92
N ASP A 340 -23.45 -7.22 -47.82
CA ASP A 340 -24.60 -7.73 -48.59
C ASP A 340 -25.53 -8.66 -47.78
N LEU A 341 -26.70 -9.00 -48.34
CA LEU A 341 -27.68 -9.95 -47.78
C LEU A 341 -27.22 -11.40 -47.95
N TYR A 342 -26.11 -11.73 -47.30
CA TYR A 342 -25.32 -12.89 -47.68
C TYR A 342 -25.68 -14.20 -46.96
N VAL A 343 -26.42 -14.08 -45.84
CA VAL A 343 -26.85 -15.19 -45.01
C VAL A 343 -28.35 -15.08 -44.77
N ASP A 344 -29.02 -16.21 -44.88
CA ASP A 344 -30.36 -16.39 -44.37
C ASP A 344 -30.25 -16.91 -42.91
N GLY A 345 -30.33 -15.99 -41.95
CA GLY A 345 -29.99 -16.24 -40.54
C GLY A 345 -29.55 -14.99 -39.76
N LEU A 346 -28.60 -15.20 -38.84
CA LEU A 346 -27.98 -14.18 -37.99
C LEU A 346 -26.47 -14.10 -38.29
N SER A 347 -25.98 -12.88 -38.49
CA SER A 347 -24.55 -12.58 -38.51
C SER A 347 -24.18 -11.67 -37.35
N ILE A 348 -23.02 -11.93 -36.76
CA ILE A 348 -22.39 -11.09 -35.76
C ILE A 348 -21.09 -10.55 -36.35
N THR A 349 -20.95 -9.25 -36.33
CA THR A 349 -19.81 -8.51 -36.87
C THR A 349 -19.34 -7.49 -35.85
N ARG A 350 -18.10 -7.00 -36.02
CA ARG A 350 -17.60 -5.80 -35.33
C ARG A 350 -17.04 -4.80 -36.33
N GLY A 351 -16.92 -3.55 -35.89
CA GLY A 351 -16.42 -2.44 -36.70
C GLY A 351 -17.48 -1.79 -37.57
N ALA A 352 -17.12 -0.67 -38.19
CA ALA A 352 -18.03 0.13 -39.01
C ALA A 352 -18.26 -0.46 -40.42
N GLU A 353 -19.34 -0.05 -41.07
CA GLU A 353 -19.67 -0.40 -42.46
C GLU A 353 -18.48 -0.13 -43.41
N GLY A 354 -18.15 -1.12 -44.25
CA GLY A 354 -16.97 -1.07 -45.13
C GLY A 354 -15.62 -1.46 -44.49
N SER A 355 -15.56 -1.62 -43.17
CA SER A 355 -14.41 -2.21 -42.44
C SER A 355 -14.85 -3.29 -41.45
N ARG A 356 -16.03 -3.87 -41.66
CA ARG A 356 -16.58 -4.90 -40.77
C ARG A 356 -15.71 -6.13 -40.76
N GLU A 357 -15.51 -6.67 -39.58
CA GLU A 357 -14.92 -7.99 -39.37
C GLU A 357 -16.01 -8.98 -38.98
N HIS A 358 -15.96 -10.16 -39.60
CA HIS A 358 -16.82 -11.27 -39.25
C HIS A 358 -16.37 -11.90 -37.95
N LEU A 359 -17.32 -12.12 -37.04
CA LEU A 359 -17.07 -12.83 -35.79
C LEU A 359 -17.72 -14.20 -35.83
N TYR A 360 -19.00 -14.24 -36.21
CA TYR A 360 -19.79 -15.46 -36.19
C TYR A 360 -21.02 -15.37 -37.08
N THR A 361 -21.36 -16.50 -37.68
CA THR A 361 -22.63 -16.67 -38.38
C THR A 361 -23.39 -17.85 -37.79
N PHE A 362 -24.67 -17.63 -37.50
CA PHE A 362 -25.66 -18.67 -37.33
C PHE A 362 -26.59 -18.67 -38.54
N ALA A 363 -26.57 -19.75 -39.31
CA ALA A 363 -27.37 -19.87 -40.52
C ALA A 363 -28.26 -21.11 -40.49
N ILE A 364 -29.42 -21.03 -41.15
CA ILE A 364 -30.43 -22.09 -41.12
C ILE A 364 -30.71 -22.62 -42.54
N GLY A 365 -30.56 -23.93 -42.72
CA GLY A 365 -30.79 -24.62 -44.00
C GLY A 365 -32.21 -25.19 -44.17
N MET A 366 -32.65 -25.31 -45.43
CA MET A 366 -34.03 -25.63 -45.83
C MET A 366 -34.41 -27.10 -45.59
N THR A 367 -33.49 -28.03 -45.85
CA THR A 367 -33.73 -29.48 -45.74
C THR A 367 -32.53 -30.20 -45.12
N THR A 368 -32.75 -31.42 -44.61
CA THR A 368 -31.69 -32.33 -44.13
C THR A 368 -31.44 -33.51 -45.07
N LYS A 369 -32.18 -33.60 -46.20
CA LYS A 369 -32.15 -34.79 -47.04
C LYS A 369 -32.75 -34.57 -48.43
N GLY A 370 -31.90 -34.48 -49.45
CA GLY A 370 -32.32 -34.75 -50.84
C GLY A 370 -31.66 -33.89 -51.91
N SER A 371 -30.92 -32.85 -51.55
CA SER A 371 -30.12 -32.04 -52.46
C SER A 371 -28.92 -31.49 -51.68
N SER A 372 -27.70 -31.73 -52.17
CA SER A 372 -26.45 -31.25 -51.56
C SER A 372 -26.35 -29.74 -51.48
N ASP A 373 -27.21 -29.01 -52.20
CA ASP A 373 -27.11 -27.55 -52.31
C ASP A 373 -27.81 -26.79 -51.17
N TYR A 374 -28.66 -27.46 -50.37
CA TYR A 374 -29.44 -26.83 -49.29
C TYR A 374 -29.20 -27.43 -47.90
N ASP A 375 -28.35 -28.46 -47.83
CA ASP A 375 -28.00 -29.10 -46.58
C ASP A 375 -27.02 -28.21 -45.80
N CYS A 376 -27.03 -28.37 -44.48
CA CYS A 376 -26.04 -27.71 -43.63
C CYS A 376 -24.61 -28.12 -44.02
N PRO A 377 -23.58 -27.23 -44.01
CA PRO A 377 -22.20 -27.63 -44.33
C PRO A 377 -21.72 -28.80 -43.46
N ALA A 378 -22.07 -28.80 -42.17
CA ALA A 378 -21.76 -29.87 -41.23
C ALA A 378 -22.45 -31.22 -41.57
N GLN A 379 -23.46 -31.22 -42.43
CA GLN A 379 -24.21 -32.40 -42.88
C GLN A 379 -23.92 -32.77 -44.34
N GLY A 380 -22.87 -32.19 -44.94
CA GLY A 380 -22.45 -32.48 -46.32
C GLY A 380 -23.02 -31.53 -47.37
N GLY A 381 -23.57 -30.38 -46.95
CA GLY A 381 -23.90 -29.27 -47.83
C GLY A 381 -22.70 -28.46 -48.29
N ASN A 382 -22.94 -27.46 -49.14
CA ASN A 382 -21.88 -26.55 -49.62
C ASN A 382 -21.30 -25.72 -48.46
N PRO A 383 -19.97 -25.47 -48.45
CA PRO A 383 -19.36 -24.61 -47.44
C PRO A 383 -19.87 -23.17 -47.56
N PRO A 384 -19.87 -22.39 -46.45
CA PRO A 384 -20.20 -20.98 -46.52
C PRO A 384 -19.16 -20.22 -47.38
N PRO A 385 -19.49 -19.01 -47.86
CA PRO A 385 -18.54 -18.16 -48.57
C PRO A 385 -17.28 -17.87 -47.75
N ASP A 386 -16.13 -17.71 -48.43
CA ASP A 386 -14.80 -17.59 -47.80
C ASP A 386 -14.70 -16.51 -46.72
N TYR A 387 -15.47 -15.42 -46.82
CA TYR A 387 -15.43 -14.32 -45.83
C TYR A 387 -16.11 -14.65 -44.49
N VAL A 388 -16.91 -15.71 -44.41
CA VAL A 388 -17.44 -16.26 -43.13
C VAL A 388 -16.34 -17.00 -42.37
N GLY A 389 -15.28 -17.40 -43.06
CA GLY A 389 -14.17 -18.13 -42.46
C GLY A 389 -14.61 -19.47 -41.85
N GLU A 390 -13.96 -19.82 -40.74
CA GLU A 390 -14.19 -21.10 -40.04
C GLU A 390 -15.19 -20.99 -38.87
N ALA A 391 -15.59 -19.77 -38.50
CA ALA A 391 -16.42 -19.49 -37.32
C ALA A 391 -17.92 -19.44 -37.67
N TYR A 392 -18.52 -20.62 -37.87
CA TYR A 392 -19.97 -20.72 -38.11
C TYR A 392 -20.57 -21.91 -37.38
N ALA A 393 -21.84 -21.78 -36.98
CA ALA A 393 -22.67 -22.92 -36.65
C ALA A 393 -23.84 -22.97 -37.62
N CYS A 394 -24.24 -24.20 -37.94
CA CYS A 394 -25.38 -24.42 -38.79
C CYS A 394 -26.22 -25.57 -38.25
N GLY A 395 -27.54 -25.39 -38.33
CA GLY A 395 -28.54 -26.35 -37.92
C GLY A 395 -29.66 -26.46 -38.95
N SER A 396 -30.41 -27.55 -38.87
CA SER A 396 -31.66 -27.68 -39.63
C SER A 396 -32.80 -28.06 -38.70
N ALA A 397 -33.90 -27.33 -38.82
CA ALA A 397 -35.14 -27.53 -38.08
C ALA A 397 -35.94 -28.76 -38.54
N ASN A 398 -35.64 -29.31 -39.72
CA ASN A 398 -36.50 -30.28 -40.39
C ASN A 398 -35.91 -31.69 -40.37
N THR A 399 -36.43 -32.56 -39.50
CA THR A 399 -36.02 -33.96 -39.39
C THR A 399 -36.88 -34.94 -40.20
N THR A 400 -37.94 -34.46 -40.87
CA THR A 400 -38.99 -35.35 -41.40
C THR A 400 -39.36 -35.03 -42.86
N TYR A 401 -38.93 -35.91 -43.77
CA TYR A 401 -39.25 -36.00 -45.19
C TYR A 401 -40.58 -35.39 -45.68
N GLY A 402 -40.51 -34.66 -46.80
CA GLY A 402 -41.59 -34.54 -47.80
C GLY A 402 -42.12 -33.13 -48.03
N TRP A 403 -42.41 -32.79 -49.29
CA TRP A 403 -43.08 -31.55 -49.70
C TRP A 403 -44.48 -31.45 -49.07
N ILE A 404 -44.56 -30.89 -47.87
CA ILE A 404 -45.82 -30.59 -47.19
C ILE A 404 -45.66 -29.21 -46.56
N TYR A 405 -46.53 -28.27 -46.94
CA TYR A 405 -46.76 -27.05 -46.18
C TYR A 405 -47.34 -27.43 -44.82
N ALA A 406 -46.48 -27.64 -43.82
CA ALA A 406 -46.88 -27.94 -42.46
C ALA A 406 -46.25 -26.92 -41.51
N TRP A 407 -47.13 -26.12 -40.92
CA TRP A 407 -46.83 -25.17 -39.87
C TRP A 407 -46.52 -25.92 -38.58
N TYR A 408 -45.27 -25.81 -38.12
CA TYR A 408 -44.90 -26.15 -36.75
C TYR A 408 -44.05 -25.02 -36.19
N SER A 409 -44.67 -24.18 -35.37
CA SER A 409 -43.97 -23.35 -34.40
C SER A 409 -43.40 -24.29 -33.32
N SER A 410 -42.18 -24.79 -33.54
CA SER A 410 -41.37 -25.27 -32.43
C SER A 410 -40.71 -24.04 -31.81
N PRO A 411 -40.91 -23.78 -30.51
CA PRO A 411 -40.24 -22.68 -29.89
C PRO A 411 -38.79 -23.10 -29.65
N VAL A 412 -37.85 -22.19 -29.86
CA VAL A 412 -36.48 -22.29 -29.34
C VAL A 412 -35.55 -23.24 -30.12
N PHE A 413 -34.84 -22.67 -31.10
CA PHE A 413 -33.44 -23.05 -31.28
C PHE A 413 -32.63 -22.30 -30.23
N SER A 414 -32.08 -23.03 -29.26
CA SER A 414 -31.07 -22.48 -28.34
C SER A 414 -29.70 -22.69 -28.96
N ALA A 415 -29.05 -21.61 -29.38
CA ALA A 415 -27.65 -21.63 -29.77
C ALA A 415 -26.84 -20.99 -28.64
N LEU A 416 -25.86 -21.73 -28.14
CA LEU A 416 -24.82 -21.25 -27.24
C LEU A 416 -23.53 -21.25 -28.05
N SER A 417 -22.92 -20.08 -28.19
CA SER A 417 -21.61 -19.96 -28.82
C SER A 417 -20.73 -19.01 -28.03
N THR A 418 -19.62 -19.58 -27.54
CA THR A 418 -18.47 -18.83 -27.06
C THR A 418 -17.48 -18.76 -28.21
N LEU A 419 -17.16 -17.55 -28.62
CA LEU A 419 -16.27 -17.26 -29.72
C LEU A 419 -15.08 -16.51 -29.16
N SER A 420 -13.89 -17.07 -29.31
CA SER A 420 -12.67 -16.29 -29.13
C SER A 420 -12.51 -15.37 -30.34
N ALA A 421 -12.45 -14.06 -30.12
CA ALA A 421 -11.98 -13.15 -31.16
C ALA A 421 -10.59 -13.62 -31.59
N ALA A 422 -10.39 -13.75 -32.89
CA ALA A 422 -9.14 -14.20 -33.44
C ALA A 422 -8.01 -13.22 -33.07
N SER A 423 -7.28 -13.53 -31.99
CA SER A 423 -5.92 -13.06 -31.66
C SER A 423 -5.67 -11.60 -31.23
N ALA A 424 -6.66 -10.72 -31.08
CA ALA A 424 -6.44 -9.37 -30.55
C ALA A 424 -7.64 -8.81 -29.79
N ALA A 425 -7.35 -8.07 -28.72
CA ALA A 425 -8.35 -7.33 -27.97
C ALA A 425 -8.92 -6.18 -28.84
N SER A 426 -10.23 -6.00 -28.84
CA SER A 426 -10.95 -5.00 -29.63
C SER A 426 -11.84 -4.16 -28.73
N THR A 427 -11.99 -2.89 -29.07
CA THR A 427 -12.91 -1.96 -28.43
C THR A 427 -14.12 -1.65 -29.33
N ASP A 428 -14.23 -2.33 -30.48
CA ASP A 428 -15.29 -2.05 -31.45
C ASP A 428 -16.64 -2.56 -30.93
N ASP A 429 -17.70 -1.84 -31.28
CA ASP A 429 -19.08 -2.24 -31.00
C ASP A 429 -19.44 -3.56 -31.70
N VAL A 430 -20.32 -4.32 -31.05
CA VAL A 430 -20.80 -5.59 -31.57
C VAL A 430 -22.11 -5.36 -32.32
N GLU A 431 -22.16 -5.71 -33.61
CA GLU A 431 -23.34 -5.58 -34.44
C GLU A 431 -23.93 -6.96 -34.77
N LEU A 432 -25.25 -7.10 -34.54
CA LEU A 432 -26.04 -8.28 -34.89
C LEU A 432 -26.98 -7.95 -36.05
N ARG A 433 -26.92 -8.75 -37.11
CA ARG A 433 -27.72 -8.58 -38.33
C ARG A 433 -28.59 -9.81 -38.56
N LEU A 434 -29.90 -9.62 -38.48
CA LEU A 434 -30.90 -10.60 -38.95
C LEU A 434 -31.10 -10.39 -40.44
N MET A 435 -30.92 -11.44 -41.24
CA MET A 435 -30.90 -11.32 -42.68
C MET A 435 -31.67 -12.47 -43.32
N ALA A 436 -32.33 -12.18 -44.44
CA ALA A 436 -32.69 -13.20 -45.43
C ALA A 436 -32.59 -12.64 -46.84
N ASP A 437 -32.39 -13.55 -47.78
CA ASP A 437 -32.48 -13.29 -49.20
C ASP A 437 -33.77 -13.91 -49.76
N GLU A 438 -34.44 -13.24 -50.70
CA GLU A 438 -35.65 -13.76 -51.35
C GLU A 438 -35.38 -14.05 -52.83
N GLU A 439 -35.60 -15.30 -53.25
CA GLU A 439 -35.62 -15.66 -54.67
C GLU A 439 -36.96 -15.24 -55.30
N SER A 440 -37.02 -14.01 -55.82
CA SER A 440 -38.00 -13.54 -56.82
C SER A 440 -39.45 -14.05 -56.68
N GLY A 441 -40.19 -13.56 -55.67
CA GLY A 441 -41.60 -13.20 -55.82
C GLY A 441 -42.64 -14.30 -56.05
N THR A 442 -42.41 -15.55 -55.62
CA THR A 442 -43.48 -16.58 -55.68
C THR A 442 -43.70 -17.40 -54.41
N HIS A 443 -43.03 -17.10 -53.29
CA HIS A 443 -43.28 -17.80 -52.03
C HIS A 443 -44.25 -17.02 -51.14
N THR A 444 -45.53 -17.39 -51.23
CA THR A 444 -46.55 -17.01 -50.24
C THR A 444 -46.26 -17.75 -48.93
N ASN A 445 -45.48 -17.11 -48.05
CA ASN A 445 -45.42 -17.17 -46.58
C ASN A 445 -43.99 -16.74 -46.17
N SER A 446 -43.87 -15.64 -45.43
CA SER A 446 -42.62 -14.96 -45.06
C SER A 446 -41.53 -15.89 -44.49
N GLU A 447 -40.28 -15.69 -44.92
CA GLU A 447 -39.07 -16.32 -44.37
C GLU A 447 -38.60 -15.53 -43.13
N ASP A 448 -39.38 -15.62 -42.04
CA ASP A 448 -39.09 -14.84 -40.83
C ASP A 448 -38.21 -15.66 -39.86
N ILE A 449 -37.03 -15.14 -39.55
CA ILE A 449 -36.32 -15.45 -38.31
C ILE A 449 -36.77 -14.48 -37.21
N GLY A 450 -37.19 -15.04 -36.08
CA GLY A 450 -37.59 -14.28 -34.89
C GLY A 450 -36.68 -14.59 -33.71
N LEU A 451 -36.24 -13.59 -32.95
CA LEU A 451 -35.52 -13.79 -31.68
C LEU A 451 -36.46 -13.55 -30.50
N SER A 452 -36.51 -14.47 -29.52
CA SER A 452 -37.22 -14.24 -28.24
C SER A 452 -36.33 -13.85 -27.08
N SER A 453 -35.05 -14.22 -27.12
CA SER A 453 -34.08 -13.76 -26.14
C SER A 453 -32.69 -13.61 -26.76
N LEU A 454 -31.92 -12.67 -26.25
CA LEU A 454 -30.56 -12.40 -26.69
C LEU A 454 -29.74 -11.89 -25.50
N LYS A 455 -28.67 -12.60 -25.15
CA LYS A 455 -27.63 -12.13 -24.24
C LYS A 455 -26.30 -12.06 -24.99
N VAL A 456 -25.65 -10.90 -24.95
CA VAL A 456 -24.33 -10.66 -25.55
C VAL A 456 -23.41 -10.15 -24.45
N MET A 457 -22.27 -10.83 -24.28
CA MET A 457 -21.29 -10.49 -23.28
C MET A 457 -19.88 -10.59 -23.87
N VAL A 458 -18.97 -9.76 -23.37
CA VAL A 458 -17.58 -9.72 -23.80
C VAL A 458 -16.65 -9.89 -22.61
N ARG A 459 -15.48 -10.49 -22.81
CA ARG A 459 -14.41 -10.55 -21.80
C ARG A 459 -13.02 -10.54 -22.42
#